data_AF-Q8UWH1-F1
#
_entry.id   AF-Q8UWH1-F1
#
_cell.length_a   1.000
_cell.length_b   1.000
_cell.length_c   1.000
_cell.angle_alpha   90.00
_cell.angle_beta   90.00
_cell.angle_gamma   90.00
#
_symmetry.space_group_name_H-M   'P 1'
#
loop_
_entity.id
_entity.type
_entity.pdbx_description
1 polymer ?
#
loop_
_entity_poly.entity_id
_entity_poly.type
_entity_poly.pdbx_seq_one_letter_code
_entity_poly.pdbx_strand_id
1 'polypeptide(L)' 'MVVGIKVDKGTAGLNGTDGETTTQGLDGLSERCAQYKKDGCDFAKWRCVLK' A
#
# COMPACT_ATOMS: atom_id res chain seq x y z
N MET A 1 3.73 -5.67 -21.71
CA MET A 1 3.39 -6.18 -20.37
C MET A 1 3.74 -5.07 -19.41
N VAL A 2 2.79 -4.61 -18.60
CA VAL A 2 3.01 -3.51 -17.66
C VAL A 2 3.45 -4.12 -16.34
N VAL A 3 4.55 -3.63 -15.75
CA VAL A 3 5.03 -4.11 -14.44
C VAL A 3 4.38 -3.25 -13.35
N GLY A 4 3.96 -3.89 -12.27
CA GLY A 4 3.38 -3.17 -11.14
C GLY A 4 3.78 -3.74 -9.80
N ILE A 5 3.62 -2.90 -8.78
CA ILE A 5 4.15 -3.15 -7.45
C ILE A 5 3.09 -2.96 -6.36
N LYS A 6 3.09 -3.84 -5.37
CA LYS A 6 2.27 -3.68 -4.17
C LYS A 6 2.99 -2.72 -3.22
N VAL A 7 2.32 -1.63 -2.85
CA VAL A 7 2.94 -0.54 -2.06
C VAL A 7 2.42 -0.44 -0.62
N ASP A 8 1.37 -1.19 -0.29
CA ASP A 8 0.86 -1.30 1.08
C ASP A 8 1.76 -2.19 1.96
N LYS A 9 1.89 -1.83 3.24
CA LYS A 9 2.67 -2.56 4.26
C LYS A 9 1.81 -3.51 5.10
N GLY A 10 0.60 -3.84 4.64
CA GLY A 10 -0.35 -4.69 5.34
C GLY A 10 -1.37 -3.93 6.19
N THR A 11 -2.23 -4.67 6.88
CA THR A 11 -3.35 -4.15 7.67
C THR A 11 -3.07 -4.25 9.16
N ALA A 12 -3.41 -3.20 9.91
CA ALA A 12 -3.39 -3.14 11.37
C ALA A 12 -4.82 -2.97 11.90
N GLY A 13 -5.09 -3.40 13.14
CA GLY A 13 -6.38 -3.18 13.79
C GLY A 13 -6.64 -1.69 14.00
N LEU A 14 -7.88 -1.25 13.77
CA LEU A 14 -8.29 0.12 14.02
C LEU A 14 -8.85 0.25 15.44
N ASN A 15 -8.13 0.96 16.31
CA ASN A 15 -8.54 1.13 17.71
C ASN A 15 -9.87 1.86 17.82
N GLY A 16 -10.76 1.38 18.69
CA GLY A 16 -12.08 1.98 18.91
C GLY A 16 -13.17 1.52 17.92
N THR A 17 -12.90 0.49 17.11
CA THR A 17 -13.87 -0.09 16.17
C THR A 17 -14.13 -1.57 16.49
N ASP A 18 -15.21 -2.12 15.94
CA ASP A 18 -15.58 -3.54 16.10
C ASP A 18 -14.77 -4.45 15.15
N GLY A 19 -13.45 -4.51 15.39
CA GLY A 19 -12.56 -5.40 14.66
C GLY A 19 -12.24 -4.98 13.22
N GLU A 20 -12.50 -3.72 12.85
CA GLU A 20 -12.09 -3.14 11.57
C GLU A 20 -10.56 -3.01 11.46
N THR A 21 -10.08 -2.86 10.23
CA THR A 21 -8.65 -2.77 9.95
C THR A 21 -8.31 -1.55 9.12
N THR A 22 -7.18 -0.93 9.43
CA THR A 22 -6.58 0.14 8.64
C THR A 22 -5.36 -0.38 7.90
N THR A 23 -5.22 -0.03 6.61
CA THR A 23 -4.05 -0.45 5.82
C THR A 23 -2.92 0.57 5.98
N GLN A 24 -1.71 0.09 6.24
CA GLN A 24 -0.54 0.89 6.54
C GLN A 24 0.38 1.02 5.32
N GLY A 25 1.27 2.01 5.33
CA GLY A 25 2.29 2.19 4.28
C GLY A 25 2.36 3.57 3.66
N LEU A 26 1.68 4.59 4.18
CA LEU A 26 1.78 5.96 3.67
C LEU A 26 3.15 6.60 3.95
N ASP A 27 3.80 6.25 5.06
CA ASP A 27 5.13 6.77 5.40
C ASP A 27 6.16 6.37 4.35
N GLY A 28 6.82 7.36 3.75
CA GLY A 28 7.82 7.18 2.68
C GLY A 28 7.22 6.63 1.37
N LEU A 29 5.89 6.71 1.17
CA LEU A 29 5.25 6.20 -0.05
C LEU A 29 5.75 6.93 -1.30
N SER A 30 5.93 8.25 -1.24
CA SER A 30 6.41 9.06 -2.37
C SER A 30 7.79 8.62 -2.85
N GLU A 31 8.75 8.45 -1.93
CA GLU A 31 10.11 8.02 -2.23
C GLU A 31 10.14 6.62 -2.86
N ARG A 32 9.35 5.70 -2.31
CA ARG A 32 9.22 4.34 -2.86
C ARG A 32 8.59 4.35 -4.25
N CYS A 33 7.52 5.11 -4.48
CA CYS A 33 6.90 5.23 -5.80
C CYS A 33 7.89 5.82 -6.83
N ALA A 34 8.68 6.82 -6.44
CA ALA A 34 9.71 7.37 -7.31
C ALA A 34 10.79 6.34 -7.66
N GLN A 35 11.21 5.51 -6.70
CA GLN A 35 12.15 4.43 -6.96
C GLN A 35 11.55 3.36 -7.86
N TYR A 36 10.33 2.90 -7.58
CA TYR A 36 9.67 1.87 -8.38
C TYR A 36 9.41 2.32 -9.82
N LYS A 37 9.13 3.60 -10.03
CA LYS A 37 9.02 4.16 -11.38
C LYS A 37 10.36 4.12 -12.13
N LYS A 38 11.49 4.39 -11.45
CA LYS A 38 12.83 4.23 -12.03
C LYS A 38 13.15 2.76 -12.33
N ASP A 39 12.67 1.85 -11.50
CA ASP A 39 12.85 0.40 -11.67
C ASP A 39 11.92 -0.20 -12.75
N GLY A 40 11.06 0.62 -13.38
CA GLY A 40 10.20 0.22 -14.49
C GLY A 40 8.78 -0.21 -14.10
N CYS A 41 8.35 0.05 -12.87
CA CYS A 41 6.96 -0.16 -12.46
C CYS A 41 6.08 1.02 -12.92
N ASP A 42 4.98 0.70 -13.58
CA ASP A 42 4.07 1.67 -14.17
C ASP A 42 2.73 1.77 -13.44
N PHE A 43 2.40 0.79 -12.58
CA PHE A 43 1.23 0.85 -11.70
C PHE A 43 1.54 0.37 -10.28
N ALA A 44 0.75 0.86 -9.34
CA ALA A 44 0.82 0.48 -7.93
C ALA A 44 -0.50 -0.19 -7.50
N LYS A 45 -0.42 -1.08 -6.51
CA LYS A 45 -1.59 -1.70 -5.88
C LYS A 45 -1.58 -1.45 -4.37
N TRP A 46 -2.75 -1.10 -3.84
CA TRP A 46 -3.04 -0.98 -2.41
C TRP A 46 -4.29 -1.81 -2.11
N ARG A 47 -4.30 -2.60 -1.02
CA ARG A 47 -5.45 -3.40 -0.62
C ARG A 47 -5.99 -2.99 0.74
N CYS A 48 -7.23 -2.51 0.76
CA CYS A 48 -8.01 -2.36 1.99
C CYS A 48 -8.79 -3.63 2.29
N VAL A 49 -8.86 -4.02 3.56
CA VAL A 49 -9.65 -5.17 4.02
C VAL A 49 -10.84 -4.64 4.80
N LEU A 50 -12.03 -5.00 4.33
CA LEU A 50 -13.30 -4.84 5.04
C LEU A 50 -13.70 -6.23 5.55
N LYS A 51 -14.23 -6.30 6.77
CA LYS A 51 -14.80 -7.53 7.33
C LYS A 51 -16.31 -7.51 7.20
#